data_AF-A0A8T3NUR2-F1
#
_entry.id   AF-A0A8T3NUR2-F1
#
_cell.length_a   1.000
_cell.length_b   1.000
_cell.length_c   1.000
_cell.angle_alpha   90.00
_cell.angle_beta   90.00
_cell.angle_gamma   90.00
#
_symmetry.space_group_name_H-M   'P 1'
#
loop_
_entity.id
_entity.type
_entity.pdbx_description
1 polymer ?
#
loop_
_entity_poly.entity_id
_entity_poly.type
_entity_poly.pdbx_seq_one_letter_code
_entity_poly.pdbx_strand_id
1 'polypeptide(L)' 'RKAARAGRPARFEPAQRAALMASLKAGALAAGYGTDVWTLKRVGRLLREQTGIRYSESGVWHVLSRLGFSCQRPRGPGA' A
#
# COMPACT_ATOMS: atom_id res chain seq x y z
N ARG A 1 21.40 15.08 -8.60
CA ARG A 1 20.15 14.36 -8.27
C ARG A 1 20.51 12.87 -8.09
N LYS A 2 20.70 12.38 -6.85
CA LYS A 2 21.12 10.99 -6.62
C LYS A 2 19.90 10.06 -6.62
N ALA A 3 19.69 9.33 -7.70
CA ALA A 3 18.98 8.06 -7.63
C ALA A 3 19.92 7.10 -6.91
N ALA A 4 19.69 6.90 -5.60
CA ALA A 4 20.43 5.90 -4.86
C ALA A 4 20.13 4.53 -5.49
N ARG A 5 21.18 3.88 -6.01
CA ARG A 5 21.19 2.48 -6.42
C ARG A 5 20.82 1.62 -5.20
N ALA A 6 19.53 1.42 -4.96
CA ALA A 6 19.06 0.39 -4.03
C ALA A 6 19.02 -0.94 -4.80
N GLY A 7 20.18 -1.61 -4.88
CA GLY A 7 20.28 -2.96 -5.41
C GLY A 7 19.28 -3.86 -4.71
N ARG A 8 18.40 -4.52 -5.51
CA ARG A 8 17.28 -5.42 -5.14
C ARG A 8 16.53 -4.93 -3.88
N PRO A 9 15.34 -4.28 -4.00
CA PRO A 9 14.69 -3.58 -2.87
C PRO A 9 14.61 -4.50 -1.66
N ALA A 10 15.59 -4.33 -0.77
CA ALA A 10 15.79 -5.20 0.36
C ALA A 10 14.69 -4.81 1.32
N ARG A 11 13.72 -5.72 1.48
CA ARG A 11 12.84 -5.81 2.64
C ARG A 11 12.19 -4.47 2.99
N PHE A 12 11.04 -4.20 2.37
CA PHE A 12 9.98 -3.32 2.86
C PHE A 12 10.17 -2.96 4.36
N GLU A 13 10.73 -1.77 4.60
CA GLU A 13 11.36 -1.40 5.86
C GLU A 13 10.30 -1.40 6.98
N PRO A 14 10.65 -1.78 8.22
CA PRO A 14 9.72 -1.76 9.35
C PRO A 14 9.02 -0.41 9.53
N ALA A 15 9.74 0.69 9.26
CA ALA A 15 9.17 2.04 9.28
C ALA A 15 8.08 2.24 8.20
N GLN A 16 8.34 1.76 6.97
CA GLN A 16 7.36 1.81 5.87
C GLN A 16 6.14 0.93 6.16
N ARG A 17 6.35 -0.22 6.81
CA ARG A 17 5.27 -1.10 7.29
C ARG A 17 4.38 -0.40 8.31
N ALA A 18 4.98 0.24 9.30
CA ALA A 18 4.26 0.95 10.35
C ALA A 18 3.48 2.12 9.79
N ALA A 19 4.10 2.93 8.90
CA ALA A 19 3.44 4.03 8.23
C ALA A 19 2.27 3.55 7.34
N LEU A 20 2.46 2.48 6.58
CA LEU A 20 1.38 1.87 5.80
C LEU A 20 0.23 1.39 6.70
N MET A 21 0.53 0.68 7.79
CA MET A 21 -0.48 0.18 8.71
C MET A 21 -1.24 1.33 9.40
N ALA A 22 -0.56 2.42 9.75
CA ALA A 22 -1.18 3.61 10.31
C ALA A 22 -2.15 4.25 9.30
N SER A 23 -1.74 4.41 8.03
CA SER A 23 -2.63 4.90 6.98
C SER A 23 -3.82 3.95 6.74
N LEU A 24 -3.58 2.63 6.72
CA LEU A 24 -4.65 1.65 6.56
C LEU A 24 -5.67 1.74 7.69
N LYS A 25 -5.21 1.90 8.94
CA LYS A 25 -6.06 2.10 10.14
C LYS A 25 -6.78 3.44 10.15
N ALA A 26 -6.17 4.50 9.62
CA ALA A 26 -6.79 5.82 9.51
C ALA A 26 -7.94 5.84 8.48
N GLY A 27 -8.03 4.82 7.61
CA GLY A 27 -9.03 4.72 6.57
C GLY A 27 -8.57 5.35 5.25
N ALA A 28 -9.18 4.92 4.15
CA ALA A 28 -8.79 5.41 2.83
C ALA A 28 -9.19 6.88 2.63
N LEU A 29 -10.22 7.36 3.33
CA LEU A 29 -10.61 8.78 3.34
C LEU A 29 -9.51 9.67 3.92
N ALA A 30 -8.85 9.25 5.00
CA ALA A 30 -7.77 10.01 5.63
C ALA A 30 -6.52 10.13 4.75
N ALA A 31 -6.33 9.17 3.84
CA ALA A 31 -5.29 9.23 2.82
C ALA A 31 -5.69 10.05 1.57
N GLY A 32 -6.87 10.70 1.58
CA GLY A 32 -7.36 11.53 0.48
C GLY A 32 -8.06 10.77 -0.64
N TYR A 33 -8.44 9.51 -0.43
CA TYR A 33 -9.25 8.77 -1.40
C TYR A 33 -10.74 9.04 -1.19
N GLY A 34 -11.53 9.05 -2.27
CA GLY A 34 -12.96 9.35 -2.21
C GLY A 34 -13.86 8.25 -1.63
N THR A 35 -13.32 7.11 -1.18
CA THR A 35 -14.11 6.07 -0.50
C THR A 35 -13.28 5.44 0.61
N ASP A 36 -13.94 4.88 1.63
CA ASP A 36 -13.25 4.25 2.78
C ASP A 36 -12.68 2.85 2.50
N VAL A 37 -12.72 2.40 1.24
CA VAL A 37 -12.25 1.07 0.85
C VAL A 37 -10.80 1.10 0.36
N TRP A 38 -9.96 0.26 0.93
CA TRP A 38 -8.60 0.03 0.43
C TRP A 38 -8.58 -0.97 -0.73
N THR A 39 -8.15 -0.50 -1.90
CA THR A 39 -7.91 -1.36 -3.06
C THR A 39 -6.41 -1.52 -3.30
N LEU A 40 -6.01 -2.60 -3.98
CA LEU A 40 -4.59 -2.86 -4.32
C LEU A 40 -3.96 -1.67 -5.08
N LYS A 41 -4.71 -1.03 -5.97
CA LYS A 41 -4.26 0.17 -6.70
C LYS A 41 -3.99 1.35 -5.78
N ARG A 42 -4.85 1.61 -4.79
CA ARG A 42 -4.70 2.70 -3.82
C ARG A 42 -3.54 2.46 -2.89
N VAL A 43 -3.43 1.23 -2.36
CA VAL A 43 -2.29 0.83 -1.54
C VAL A 43 -0.99 0.93 -2.34
N GLY A 44 -0.97 0.53 -3.61
CA GLY A 44 0.19 0.69 -4.49
C GLY A 44 0.59 2.13 -4.75
N ARG A 45 -0.38 3.04 -4.88
CA ARG A 45 -0.13 4.48 -5.00
C ARG A 45 0.43 5.05 -3.69
N LEU A 46 -0.16 4.71 -2.55
CA LEU A 46 0.31 5.11 -1.23
C LEU A 46 1.75 4.61 -0.98
N LEU A 47 2.03 3.35 -1.32
CA LEU A 47 3.38 2.78 -1.27
C LEU A 47 4.36 3.56 -2.14
N ARG A 48 3.96 3.94 -3.35
CA ARG A 48 4.78 4.77 -4.24
C ARG A 48 5.03 6.16 -3.67
N GLU A 49 4.04 6.77 -3.03
CA GLU A 49 4.18 8.09 -2.40
C GLU A 49 5.08 8.03 -1.16
N GLN A 50 4.99 6.98 -0.34
CA GLN A 50 5.83 6.82 0.86
C GLN A 50 7.26 6.36 0.55
N THR A 51 7.45 5.49 -0.43
CA THR A 51 8.73 4.81 -0.70
C THR A 51 9.42 5.28 -1.98
N GLY A 52 8.70 5.96 -2.87
CA GLY A 52 9.15 6.26 -4.23
C GLY A 52 9.15 5.06 -5.18
N ILE A 53 8.84 3.85 -4.70
CA ILE A 53 8.91 2.61 -5.47
C ILE A 53 7.54 2.30 -6.07
N ARG A 54 7.51 2.02 -7.38
CA ARG A 54 6.30 1.56 -8.05
C ARG A 54 6.12 0.06 -7.81
N TYR A 55 5.09 -0.31 -7.05
CA TYR A 55 4.68 -1.70 -6.87
C TYR A 55 3.59 -2.07 -7.89
N SER A 56 3.65 -3.31 -8.39
CA SER A 56 2.54 -3.94 -9.10
C SER A 56 1.48 -4.43 -8.11
N GLU A 57 0.24 -4.65 -8.57
CA GLU A 57 -0.86 -5.13 -7.70
C GLU A 57 -0.49 -6.42 -6.95
N SER A 58 0.21 -7.37 -7.60
CA SER A 58 0.70 -8.59 -6.95
C SER A 58 1.77 -8.31 -5.90
N GLY A 59 2.65 -7.33 -6.14
CA GLY A 59 3.66 -6.91 -5.16
C GLY A 59 3.03 -6.26 -3.93
N VAL A 60 2.02 -5.43 -4.14
CA VAL A 60 1.20 -4.82 -3.07
C VAL A 60 0.49 -5.92 -2.28
N TRP A 61 -0.13 -6.89 -2.94
CA TRP A 61 -0.80 -8.00 -2.30
C TRP A 61 0.14 -8.84 -1.43
N HIS A 62 1.35 -9.13 -1.90
CA HIS A 62 2.38 -9.80 -1.09
C HIS A 62 2.78 -8.99 0.14
N VAL A 63 2.91 -7.67 0.01
CA VAL A 63 3.22 -6.78 1.15
C VAL A 63 2.11 -6.81 2.19
N LEU A 64 0.86 -6.67 1.75
CA LEU A 64 -0.32 -6.71 2.63
C LEU A 64 -0.48 -8.07 3.33
N SER A 65 -0.31 -9.16 2.57
CA SER A 65 -0.38 -10.52 3.12
C SER A 65 0.67 -10.75 4.21
N ARG A 66 1.89 -10.23 4.02
CA ARG A 66 2.96 -10.27 5.03
C ARG A 66 2.70 -9.39 6.25
N LEU A 67 1.81 -8.42 6.14
CA LEU A 67 1.35 -7.58 7.26
C LEU A 67 0.13 -8.16 7.97
N GLY A 68 -0.40 -9.29 7.51
CA GLY A 68 -1.68 -9.82 7.98
C GLY A 68 -2.86 -8.91 7.63
N PHE A 69 -2.68 -7.97 6.69
CA PHE A 69 -3.75 -7.09 6.26
C PHE A 69 -4.44 -7.67 5.04
N SER A 70 -5.74 -7.90 5.14
CA SER A 70 -6.56 -8.32 4.01
C SER A 70 -7.30 -7.10 3.51
N CYS A 71 -6.96 -6.59 2.32
CA CYS A 71 -7.80 -5.61 1.65
C CYS A 71 -9.16 -6.26 1.42
N GLN A 72 -10.19 -5.76 2.09
CA GLN A 72 -11.55 -6.14 1.76
C GLN A 72 -11.76 -5.76 0.29
N ARG A 73 -11.79 -6.78 -0.57
CA ARG A 73 -12.23 -6.62 -1.94
C ARG A 73 -13.60 -5.96 -1.82
N PRO A 74 -13.84 -4.75 -2.35
CA PRO A 74 -15.19 -4.22 -2.35
C PRO A 74 -16.03 -5.27 -3.08
N ARG A 75 -16.88 -5.99 -2.35
CA ARG A 75 -18.04 -6.63 -2.94
C ARG A 75 -18.82 -5.45 -3.50
N GLY A 76 -18.69 -5.21 -4.80
CA GLY A 76 -19.51 -4.19 -5.45
C GLY A 76 -20.98 -4.47 -5.11
N PRO A 77 -21.82 -3.45 -4.91
CA PRO A 77 -23.25 -3.68 -4.90
C PRO A 77 -23.65 -4.09 -6.33
N GLY A 78 -24.01 -5.36 -6.49
CA GLY A 78 -24.48 -5.94 -7.75
C GLY A 78 -24.54 -7.46 -7.55
N ALA A 79 -25.71 -8.02 -7.22
CA ALA A 79 -26.84 -8.27 -8.12
C ALA A 79 -26.56 -9.47 -9.03
#